data_AF-A0A853ARM3-F1
#
_entry.id   AF-A0A853ARM3-F1
#
_cell.length_a   1.000
_cell.length_b   1.000
_cell.length_c   1.000
_cell.angle_alpha   90.00
_cell.angle_beta   90.00
_cell.angle_gamma   90.00
#
_symmetry.space_group_name_H-M   'P 1'
#
loop_
_entity.id
_entity.type
_entity.pdbx_description
1 polymer ?
#
loop_
_entity_poly.entity_id
_entity_poly.type
_entity_poly.pdbx_seq_one_letter_code
_entity_poly.pdbx_strand_id
1 'polypeptide(L)' 'MRIVPGGPVLIDGPVDIVTGDGTTHSSDRVVVALCACRRSHRFPFCDTSHRRRVRRTTEPDAEGSAQRPEQ' A
#
# COMPACT_ATOMS: atom_id res chain seq x y z
N MET A 1 0.64 4.87 20.81
CA MET A 1 1.35 4.78 19.50
C MET A 1 1.84 3.36 19.26
N ARG A 2 1.50 2.77 18.12
CA ARG A 2 1.87 1.39 17.74
C ARG A 2 2.47 1.37 16.34
N ILE A 3 3.62 0.72 16.17
CA ILE A 3 4.26 0.54 14.86
C ILE A 3 3.86 -0.83 14.30
N VAL A 4 3.29 -0.86 13.10
CA VAL A 4 2.95 -2.12 12.41
C VAL A 4 4.10 -2.52 11.48
N PRO A 5 4.70 -3.73 11.63
CA PRO A 5 5.74 -4.20 10.72
C PRO A 5 5.26 -4.20 9.26
N GLY A 6 6.01 -3.53 8.38
CA GLY A 6 5.64 -3.38 6.97
C GLY A 6 4.38 -2.54 6.70
N GLY A 7 3.81 -1.92 7.74
CA GLY A 7 2.54 -1.20 7.72
C GLY A 7 2.65 0.25 8.23
N PRO A 8 1.51 0.88 8.52
CA PRO A 8 1.46 2.23 9.05
C PRO A 8 1.84 2.29 10.54
N VAL A 9 2.06 3.51 11.02
CA VAL A 9 2.12 3.82 12.45
C VAL A 9 0.73 4.25 12.91
N LEU A 10 0.20 3.59 13.94
CA LEU A 10 -1.10 3.89 14.52
C LEU A 10 -0.94 4.81 15.72
N ILE A 11 -1.70 5.91 15.72
CA ILE A 11 -1.72 6.95 16.76
C ILE A 11 -3.17 7.09 17.24
N ASP A 12 -3.37 7.21 18.55
CA ASP A 12 -4.67 7.59 19.11
C ASP A 12 -4.91 9.07 18.84
N GLY A 13 -6.05 9.40 18.26
CA GLY A 13 -6.42 10.78 17.93
C GLY A 13 -7.46 11.38 18.87
N PRO A 14 -7.89 12.63 18.60
CA PRO A 14 -7.55 13.46 17.45
C PRO A 14 -6.10 14.00 17.47
N VAL A 15 -5.50 14.25 16.30
CA VAL A 15 -4.13 14.79 16.19
C VAL A 15 -3.96 15.79 15.04
N ASP A 16 -3.02 16.71 15.23
CA ASP A 16 -2.45 17.57 14.19
C ASP A 16 -1.03 17.12 13.86
N ILE A 17 -0.73 16.96 12.57
CA ILE A 17 0.56 16.45 12.09
C ILE A 17 1.24 17.54 11.27
N VAL A 18 2.42 17.95 11.70
CA VAL A 18 3.27 18.89 10.97
C VAL A 18 4.29 18.10 10.14
N THR A 19 4.31 18.32 8.82
CA THR A 19 5.29 17.71 7.92
C THR A 19 6.59 18.51 7.90
N GLY A 20 7.65 17.94 7.31
CA GLY A 20 8.95 18.62 7.16
C GLY A 20 8.86 19.91 6.33
N ASP A 21 7.87 20.01 5.44
CA ASP A 21 7.59 21.20 4.63
C ASP A 21 6.78 22.26 5.38
N GLY A 22 6.49 22.05 6.67
CA GLY A 22 5.73 22.95 7.52
C GLY A 22 4.21 22.88 7.31
N THR A 23 3.71 21.96 6.48
CA THR A 23 2.26 21.80 6.27
C THR A 23 1.63 21.04 7.43
N THR A 24 0.51 21.54 7.95
CA THR A 24 -0.27 20.89 9.02
C THR A 24 -1.44 20.10 8.45
N HIS A 25 -1.58 18.85 8.88
CA HIS A 25 -2.71 17.98 8.55
C HIS A 25 -3.44 17.54 9.83
N SER A 26 -4.73 17.85 9.91
CA SER A 26 -5.57 17.49 11.05
C SER A 26 -6.33 16.18 10.80
N SER A 27 -6.52 15.41 11.86
CA SER A 27 -7.44 14.27 11.84
C SER A 27 -8.18 14.14 13.18
N ASP A 28 -9.51 14.14 13.07
CA ASP A 28 -10.48 13.98 14.15
C ASP A 28 -10.76 12.51 14.52
N ARG A 29 -10.09 11.56 13.85
CA ARG A 29 -10.33 10.13 14.06
C ARG A 29 -9.73 9.67 15.37
N VAL A 30 -10.44 8.77 16.05
CA VAL A 30 -9.98 8.12 17.30
C VAL A 30 -8.69 7.33 17.12
N VAL A 31 -8.46 6.78 15.92
CA VAL A 31 -7.20 6.15 15.54
C VAL A 31 -6.79 6.64 14.16
N VAL A 32 -5.57 7.14 14.06
CA VAL A 32 -4.96 7.70 12.85
C VAL A 32 -3.82 6.81 12.40
N ALA A 33 -3.82 6.44 11.12
CA ALA A 33 -2.76 5.65 10.50
C ALA A 33 -1.83 6.56 9.70
N LEU A 34 -0.59 6.71 10.15
CA LEU A 34 0.45 7.48 9.47
C LEU A 34 1.27 6.61 8.52
N CYS A 35 1.64 7.19 7.39
CA CYS A 35 2.44 6.52 6.37
C CYS A 35 3.90 6.43 6.79
N ALA A 36 4.40 5.21 7.01
CA ALA A 36 5.84 4.95 7.19
C ALA A 36 6.58 4.67 5.87
N CYS A 37 5.85 4.37 4.78
CA CYS A 37 6.45 3.89 3.53
C CYS A 37 6.66 4.95 2.44
N ARG A 38 6.21 6.20 2.67
CA ARG A 38 6.25 7.34 1.73
C ARG A 38 5.64 7.12 0.34
N ARG A 39 4.88 6.03 0.14
CA ARG A 39 4.17 5.73 -1.12
C ARG A 39 2.72 6.21 -1.14
N SER A 40 2.27 6.90 -0.08
CA SER A 40 0.87 7.30 0.00
C SER A 40 0.58 8.51 -0.88
N HIS A 41 -0.54 8.47 -1.60
CA HIS A 41 -1.07 9.63 -2.32
C HIS A 41 -1.75 10.64 -1.39
N ARG A 42 -1.97 10.28 -0.11
CA ARG A 42 -2.57 11.13 0.91
C ARG A 42 -1.62 11.37 2.07
N PHE A 43 -0.32 11.45 1.76
CA PHE A 43 0.70 11.75 2.75
C PHE A 43 0.28 12.99 3.57
N PRO A 44 0.36 12.96 4.92
CA PRO A 44 1.06 12.00 5.78
C PRO A 44 0.25 10.74 6.18
N PHE A 45 -1.00 10.60 5.77
CA PHE A 45 -1.86 9.48 6.16
C PHE A 45 -1.60 8.22 5.32
N CYS A 46 -1.96 7.06 5.86
CA CYS A 46 -1.89 5.78 5.14
C CYS A 46 -3.12 5.55 4.27
N ASP A 47 -2.91 5.24 3.00
CA ASP A 47 -3.91 4.89 1.98
C ASP A 47 -3.77 3.43 1.49
N THR A 48 -3.10 2.58 2.28
CA THR A 48 -2.76 1.18 1.97
C THR A 48 -1.72 0.97 0.86
N SER A 49 -1.12 2.04 0.31
CA SER A 49 -0.06 1.96 -0.71
C SER A 49 1.21 1.22 -0.25
N HIS A 50 1.33 0.90 1.04
CA HIS A 50 2.41 0.04 1.54
C HIS A 50 2.32 -1.40 1.02
N ARG A 51 1.13 -1.89 0.68
CA ARG A 51 0.90 -3.25 0.17
C ARG A 51 1.57 -3.39 -1.20
N ARG A 52 2.36 -4.44 -1.40
CA ARG A 52 2.92 -4.76 -2.73
C ARG A 52 1.78 -5.05 -3.69
N ARG A 53 1.70 -4.31 -4.80
CA ARG A 53 0.84 -4.69 -5.93
C ARG A 53 1.55 -5.82 -6.67
N VAL A 54 1.14 -7.07 -6.43
CA VAL A 54 1.55 -8.18 -7.30
C VAL A 54 0.76 -8.01 -8.59
N ARG A 55 1.43 -7.61 -9.67
CA ARG A 55 0.88 -7.75 -11.01
C ARG A 55 0.82 -9.26 -11.26
N ARG A 56 -0.38 -9.82 -11.36
CA ARG A 56 -0.53 -11.16 -11.94
C ARG A 56 -0.13 -11.02 -13.40
N THR A 57 1.06 -11.48 -13.76
CA THR A 57 1.41 -11.72 -15.16
C THR A 57 0.50 -12.85 -15.61
N THR A 58 -0.52 -12.53 -16.38
CA THR A 58 -1.21 -13.54 -17.18
C THR A 58 -0.23 -13.91 -18.28
N GLU A 59 0.50 -15.01 -18.11
CA GLU A 59 1.24 -15.60 -19.23
C GLU A 59 0.19 -16.09 -20.25
N PRO A 60 0.30 -15.76 -21.54
CA PRO A 60 -0.59 -16.31 -22.55
C PRO A 60 -0.29 -17.80 -22.70
N ASP A 61 -1.31 -18.65 -22.51
CA ASP A 61 -1.26 -20.10 -22.80
C ASP A 61 -0.70 -20.33 -24.22
N ALA A 62 0.56 -20.72 -24.29
CA ALA A 62 1.24 -21.15 -25.51
C ALA A 62 1.80 -22.56 -25.30
N GLU A 63 0.91 -23.53 -25.24
CA GLU A 63 1.19 -24.95 -25.50
C GLU A 63 0.26 -25.32 -26.67
N GLY A 64 0.71 -25.43 -27.91
CA GLY A 64 1.82 -26.28 -28.33
C GLY A 64 1.23 -27.50 -29.01
N SER A 65 0.60 -27.33 -30.18
CA SER A 65 0.07 -28.42 -31.01
C SER A 65 1.18 -29.39 -31.38
N ALA A 66 1.30 -30.49 -30.65
CA ALA A 66 2.08 -31.65 -31.06
C ALA A 66 1.31 -32.39 -32.16
N GLN A 67 1.98 -32.57 -33.29
CA GLN A 67 1.50 -33.24 -34.49
C GLN A 67 1.83 -34.75 -34.45
N ARG A 68 0.81 -35.58 -34.75
CA ARG A 68 0.82 -36.95 -35.38
C ARG A 68 1.43 -38.12 -34.56
N PRO A 69 1.04 -39.42 -34.77
CA PRO A 69 0.85 -40.09 -36.08
C PRO A 69 -0.38 -41.03 -36.28
N GLU A 70 -0.71 -41.22 -37.56
CA GLU A 70 -1.22 -42.41 -38.29
C GLU A 70 -1.33 -43.77 -37.56
N GLN A 71 -2.54 -44.36 -37.59
CA GLN A 71 -2.85 -45.73 -38.04
C GLN A 71 -4.27 -45.76 -38.63
#